data_AF-A0A1H3CW47-F1
#
_entry.id   AF-A0A1H3CW47-F1
#
_cell.length_a   1.000
_cell.length_b   1.000
_cell.length_c   1.000
_cell.angle_alpha   90.00
_cell.angle_beta   90.00
_cell.angle_gamma   90.00
#
_symmetry.space_group_name_H-M   'P 1'
#
loop_
_entity.id
_entity.type
_entity.pdbx_description
1 polymer ?
#
loop_
_entity_poly.entity_id
_entity_poly.type
_entity_poly.pdbx_seq_one_letter_code
_entity_poly.pdbx_strand_id
1 'polypeptide(L)' 'MRAPYRGTRAELMEVLDLARAGAVHVEVEKYTLDEVPEAYRRLHEGAVRGRAVVVPGA' A
#
# COMPACT_ATOMS: atom_id res chain seq x y z
N MET A 1 14.09 20.67 5.59
CA MET A 1 14.52 19.26 5.73
C MET A 1 14.41 18.59 4.36
N ARG A 2 15.43 17.87 3.90
CA ARG A 2 15.42 17.14 2.63
C ARG A 2 15.05 15.69 2.92
N ALA A 3 13.80 15.32 2.69
CA ALA A 3 13.37 13.93 2.74
C ALA A 3 13.54 13.31 1.34
N PRO A 4 13.97 12.05 1.23
CA PRO A 4 13.93 11.34 -0.03
C PRO A 4 12.47 11.25 -0.50
N TYR A 5 12.21 11.62 -1.77
CA TYR A 5 10.87 11.51 -2.36
C TYR A 5 10.50 10.05 -2.64
N ARG A 6 11.48 9.23 -3.04
CA ARG A 6 11.39 7.77 -3.27
C ARG A 6 12.79 7.13 -3.41
N GLY A 7 12.84 5.80 -3.41
CA GLY A 7 14.03 5.02 -3.78
C GLY A 7 14.20 4.81 -5.30
N THR A 8 15.39 4.32 -5.65
CA THR A 8 15.77 3.82 -6.96
C THR A 8 15.08 2.48 -7.28
N ARG A 9 15.16 2.06 -8.55
CA ARG A 9 14.64 0.75 -8.97
C ARG A 9 15.39 -0.41 -8.31
N ALA A 10 16.70 -0.27 -8.08
CA ALA A 10 17.50 -1.31 -7.43
C ALA A 10 17.05 -1.51 -5.97
N GLU A 11 16.89 -0.41 -5.22
CA GLU A 11 16.37 -0.46 -3.85
C GLU A 11 14.95 -1.06 -3.78
N LEU A 12 14.09 -0.81 -4.78
CA LEU A 12 12.79 -1.48 -4.86
C LEU A 12 12.93 -3.00 -4.99
N MET A 13 13.88 -3.50 -5.79
CA MET A 13 14.11 -4.94 -5.94
C MET A 13 14.56 -5.58 -4.61
N GLU A 14 15.44 -4.90 -3.87
CA GLU A 14 15.89 -5.37 -2.55
C GLU A 14 14.73 -5.50 -1.56
N VAL A 15 13.82 -4.51 -1.51
CA VAL A 15 12.62 -4.56 -0.65
C VAL A 15 11.67 -5.69 -1.08
N LEU A 16 11.53 -5.95 -2.39
CA LEU A 16 10.73 -7.08 -2.87
C LEU A 16 11.32 -8.42 -2.46
N ASP A 17 12.65 -8.56 -2.46
CA ASP A 17 13.31 -9.79 -2.00
C ASP A 17 13.13 -10.00 -0.48
N LEU A 18 13.15 -8.93 0.32
CA LEU A 18 12.80 -9.00 1.74
C LEU A 18 11.33 -9.42 1.95
N ALA A 19 10.40 -8.88 1.15
CA ALA A 19 8.99 -9.27 1.22
C ALA A 19 8.78 -10.75 0.82
N ARG A 20 9.48 -11.22 -0.22
CA ARG A 20 9.47 -12.65 -0.63
C ARG A 20 10.03 -13.57 0.45
N ALA A 21 11.07 -13.13 1.16
CA ALA A 21 11.66 -13.85 2.28
C ALA A 21 10.79 -13.79 3.55
N GLY A 22 9.66 -13.06 3.54
CA GLY A 22 8.78 -12.89 4.69
C GLY A 22 9.32 -11.94 5.76
N ALA A 23 10.44 -11.26 5.51
CA ALA A 23 11.04 -10.31 6.44
C ALA A 23 10.29 -8.98 6.51
N VAL A 24 9.48 -8.66 5.48
CA VAL A 24 8.63 -7.47 5.42
C VAL A 24 7.22 -7.88 5.02
N HIS A 25 6.23 -7.40 5.78
CA HIS A 25 4.81 -7.55 5.49
C HIS A 25 4.13 -6.18 5.41
N VAL A 26 3.14 -6.06 4.51
CA VAL A 26 2.34 -4.84 4.37
C VAL A 26 0.91 -5.16 4.78
N GLU A 27 0.42 -4.47 5.80
CA GLU A 27 -0.99 -4.49 6.19
C GLU A 27 -1.83 -3.79 5.11
N VAL A 28 -2.75 -4.55 4.51
CA VAL A 28 -3.60 -4.07 3.41
C VAL A 28 -5.07 -4.31 3.68
N GLU A 29 -5.89 -3.30 3.37
CA GLU A 29 -7.34 -3.42 3.25
C GLU A 29 -7.69 -3.39 1.76
N LYS A 30 -8.32 -4.44 1.27
CA LYS A 30 -8.69 -4.57 -0.15
C LYS A 30 -10.09 -4.02 -0.38
N TYR A 31 -10.24 -3.31 -1.49
CA TYR A 31 -11.52 -2.75 -1.96
C TYR A 31 -11.74 -3.14 -3.42
N THR A 32 -12.98 -3.35 -3.80
CA THR A 32 -13.38 -3.47 -5.21
C THR A 32 -13.35 -2.10 -5.89
N LEU A 33 -13.51 -2.07 -7.21
CA LEU A 33 -13.52 -0.81 -7.95
C LEU A 33 -14.75 0.06 -7.60
N ASP A 34 -15.89 -0.56 -7.27
CA ASP A 34 -17.11 0.15 -6.90
C ASP A 34 -17.03 0.75 -5.48
N GLU A 35 -16.15 0.20 -4.63
CA GLU A 35 -15.92 0.66 -3.26
C GLU A 35 -14.89 1.80 -3.16
N VAL A 36 -14.35 2.28 -4.29
CA VAL A 36 -13.36 3.36 -4.31
C VAL A 36 -13.80 4.61 -3.53
N PRO A 37 -15.05 5.12 -3.68
CA PRO A 37 -15.49 6.28 -2.90
C PRO A 37 -15.45 6.04 -1.39
N GLU A 38 -15.82 4.83 -0.96
CA GLU A 38 -15.79 4.41 0.44
C GLU A 38 -14.36 4.28 0.97
N ALA A 39 -13.45 3.70 0.18
CA ALA A 39 -12.04 3.62 0.52
C ALA A 39 -11.43 5.01 0.76
N TYR A 40 -11.78 5.99 -0.07
CA TYR A 40 -11.35 7.38 0.12
C TYR A 40 -11.96 8.02 1.36
N ARG A 41 -13.26 7.79 1.63
CA ARG A 41 -13.92 8.30 2.85
C ARG A 41 -13.25 7.76 4.11
N ARG A 42 -13.04 6.45 4.20
CA ARG A 42 -12.34 5.83 5.33
C ARG A 42 -10.91 6.31 5.47
N LEU A 43 -10.20 6.52 4.36
CA LEU A 43 -8.85 7.09 4.38
C LEU A 43 -8.85 8.51 4.95
N HIS A 44 -9.80 9.35 4.53
CA HIS A 44 -9.95 10.72 5.03
C HIS A 44 -10.27 10.76 6.53
N GLU A 45 -11.10 9.83 7.01
CA GLU A 45 -11.47 9.67 8.42
C GLU A 45 -10.37 9.02 9.27
N GLY A 46 -9.26 8.58 8.68
CA GLY A 46 -8.20 7.86 9.38
C GLY A 46 -8.59 6.45 9.83
N ALA A 47 -9.63 5.88 9.24
CA ALA A 47 -10.19 4.57 9.59
C ALA A 47 -9.54 3.39 8.84
N VAL A 48 -8.57 3.64 7.96
CA VAL A 48 -7.81 2.61 7.25
C VAL A 48 -6.59 2.22 8.07
N ARG A 49 -6.44 0.93 8.38
CA ARG A 49 -5.21 0.38 8.95
C ARG A 49 -4.27 -0.02 7.82
N GLY A 50 -3.07 0.54 7.81
CA GLY A 50 -2.08 0.26 6.76
C GLY A 50 -2.45 0.93 5.43
N ARG A 51 -2.67 0.13 4.37
CA ARG A 51 -2.94 0.65 3.03
C ARG A 51 -4.27 0.17 2.46
N ALA A 52 -5.10 1.11 2.00
CA ALA A 52 -6.24 0.80 1.13
C ALA A 52 -5.74 0.49 -0.29
N VAL A 53 -6.02 -0.71 -0.80
CA VAL A 53 -5.62 -1.17 -2.12
C VAL A 53 -6.86 -1.57 -2.91
N VAL A 54 -7.08 -0.92 -4.05
CA VAL A 54 -8.16 -1.26 -4.96
C VAL A 54 -7.71 -2.40 -5.86
N VAL A 55 -8.44 -3.50 -5.85
CA VAL A 55 -8.14 -4.70 -6.65
C VAL A 55 -9.27 -4.88 -7.67
N PRO A 56 -8.99 -4.66 -8.97
CA PRO A 56 -9.99 -4.92 -10.01
C PRO A 56 -10.40 -6.39 -10.03
N GLY A 57 -11.70 -6.68 -9.96
CA GLY A 57 -12.25 -8.04 -10.01
C GLY A 57 -12.25 -8.82 -8.68
N ALA A 58 -12.02 -8.13 -7.56
CA ALA A 58 -12.34 -8.64 -6.22
C ALA A 58 -13.86 -8.68 -5.97
#